data_AF-A0A7C2K231-F1
#
_entry.id   AF-A0A7C2K231-F1
#
_cell.length_a   1.000
_cell.length_b   1.000
_cell.length_c   1.000
_cell.angle_alpha   90.00
_cell.angle_beta   90.00
_cell.angle_gamma   90.00
#
_symmetry.space_group_name_H-M   'P 1'
#
loop_
_entity.id
_entity.type
_entity.pdbx_description
1 polymer ?
#
loop_
_entity_poly.entity_id
_entity_poly.type
_entity_poly.pdbx_seq_one_letter_code
_entity_poly.pdbx_strand_id
1 'polypeptide(L)'
;MRIIAGRLRHRKLLSNPGTTTRPIIDRAKVMLFDRIRDRLPNARVADLFCGTGTLGLEALSRGARSVVFIERDHRAYELLRQNVAALDVGRQALCWRIDLRRCSLLPKGDVLWAPYDLVFFDPPYAVAEELQPGGDWHRCLVRLSRPALTLPEALLVVRTPRETALTLPACWRMEHVIEIASMRIVLAVKGDIGSEPEDAEPPEPVDRDDPSTSQT
;
A
#
# COMPACT_ATOMS: atom_id res chain seq x y z
N MET A 1 7.59 18.10 -10.80
CA MET A 1 6.41 17.20 -10.75
C MET A 1 5.13 18.03 -10.73
N ARG A 2 3.98 17.47 -11.11
CA ARG A 2 2.67 18.16 -11.07
C ARG A 2 1.52 17.19 -10.80
N ILE A 3 0.39 17.71 -10.35
CA ILE A 3 -0.88 16.97 -10.28
C ILE A 3 -1.47 16.79 -11.69
N ILE A 4 -1.90 15.57 -12.02
CA ILE A 4 -2.36 15.20 -13.37
C ILE A 4 -3.85 15.47 -13.56
N ALA A 5 -4.69 15.08 -12.60
CA ALA A 5 -6.15 15.20 -12.72
C ALA A 5 -6.82 15.53 -11.38
N GLY A 6 -8.15 15.72 -11.41
CA GLY A 6 -8.94 16.08 -10.25
C GLY A 6 -8.97 17.59 -9.96
N ARG A 7 -9.46 17.98 -8.78
CA ARG A 7 -9.70 19.39 -8.41
C ARG A 7 -8.43 20.25 -8.29
N LEU A 8 -7.26 19.62 -8.13
CA LEU A 8 -5.95 20.28 -8.05
C LEU A 8 -5.12 20.12 -9.34
N ARG A 9 -5.76 19.72 -10.44
CA ARG A 9 -5.10 19.47 -11.73
C ARG A 9 -4.16 20.62 -12.13
N HIS A 10 -3.01 20.25 -12.68
CA HIS A 10 -1.95 21.14 -13.17
C HIS A 10 -1.18 21.94 -12.12
N ARG A 11 -1.52 21.82 -10.83
CA ARG A 11 -0.71 22.45 -9.78
C ARG A 11 0.67 21.81 -9.72
N LYS A 12 1.70 22.65 -9.68
CA LYS A 12 3.10 22.23 -9.56
C LYS A 12 3.36 21.78 -8.13
N LEU A 13 4.17 20.74 -7.99
CA LEU A 13 4.66 20.27 -6.71
C LEU A 13 6.15 20.55 -6.61
N LEU A 14 6.56 21.06 -5.44
CA LEU A 14 7.95 21.10 -5.04
C LEU A 14 8.49 19.68 -4.96
N SER A 15 9.75 19.51 -5.35
CA SER A 15 10.43 18.22 -5.39
C SER A 15 11.83 18.36 -4.82
N ASN A 16 12.33 17.32 -4.14
CA ASN A 16 13.73 17.29 -3.73
C ASN A 16 14.62 17.05 -4.97
N PRO A 17 15.59 17.92 -5.30
CA PRO A 17 16.47 17.73 -6.46
C PRO A 17 17.50 16.59 -6.31
N GLY A 18 17.42 15.77 -5.24
CA GLY A 18 18.32 14.66 -5.00
C GLY A 18 18.07 13.42 -5.89
N THR A 19 19.15 12.73 -6.24
CA THR A 19 19.21 11.51 -7.06
C THR A 19 18.76 10.23 -6.35
N THR A 20 18.44 10.29 -5.05
CA THR A 20 18.22 9.10 -4.21
C THR A 20 16.88 8.41 -4.45
N THR A 21 15.91 9.09 -5.06
CA THR A 21 14.58 8.54 -5.33
C THR A 21 14.24 8.69 -6.80
N ARG A 22 13.94 7.59 -7.50
CA ARG A 22 13.42 7.64 -8.87
C ARG A 22 11.97 8.09 -8.80
N PRO A 23 11.62 9.32 -9.24
CA PRO A 23 10.24 9.78 -9.17
C PRO A 23 9.35 8.90 -10.05
N ILE A 24 8.10 8.69 -9.62
CA ILE A 24 7.10 8.07 -10.50
C ILE A 24 6.97 8.93 -11.76
N ILE A 25 7.21 8.34 -12.91
CA ILE A 25 7.05 9.04 -14.19
C ILE A 25 5.57 9.32 -14.44
N ASP A 26 5.26 10.46 -15.08
CA ASP A 26 3.87 10.87 -15.32
C ASP A 26 3.04 9.75 -15.97
N ARG A 27 3.61 9.02 -16.94
CA ARG A 27 2.95 7.88 -17.59
C ARG A 27 2.56 6.76 -16.61
N ALA A 28 3.46 6.38 -15.69
CA ALA A 28 3.18 5.36 -14.68
C ALA A 28 2.10 5.85 -13.70
N LYS A 29 2.13 7.14 -13.35
CA LYS A 29 1.11 7.76 -12.49
C LYS A 29 -0.25 7.80 -13.18
N VAL A 30 -0.33 8.14 -14.47
CA VAL A 30 -1.58 8.05 -15.25
C VAL A 30 -2.13 6.61 -15.21
N MET A 31 -1.32 5.62 -15.59
CA MET A 31 -1.75 4.22 -15.64
C MET A 31 -2.26 3.71 -14.29
N LEU A 32 -1.53 4.01 -13.21
CA LEU A 32 -1.95 3.66 -11.85
C LEU A 32 -3.30 4.29 -11.51
N PHE A 33 -3.42 5.61 -11.63
CA PHE A 33 -4.63 6.32 -11.20
C PHE A 33 -5.84 6.09 -12.10
N ASP A 34 -5.64 5.71 -13.36
CA ASP A 34 -6.73 5.22 -14.21
C ASP A 34 -7.23 3.86 -13.76
N ARG A 35 -6.33 2.97 -13.32
CA ARG A 35 -6.71 1.64 -12.82
C ARG A 35 -7.44 1.67 -11.49
N ILE A 36 -7.10 2.61 -10.60
CA ILE A 36 -7.69 2.72 -9.25
C ILE A 36 -8.75 3.81 -9.14
N ARG A 37 -9.23 4.36 -10.27
CA ARG A 37 -10.12 5.52 -10.31
C ARG A 37 -11.33 5.39 -9.38
N ASP A 38 -12.00 4.25 -9.44
CA ASP A 38 -13.25 4.00 -8.70
C ASP A 38 -13.02 3.76 -7.21
N ARG A 39 -11.76 3.57 -6.80
CA ARG A 39 -11.35 3.33 -5.41
C ARG A 39 -10.99 4.61 -4.66
N LEU A 40 -10.96 5.77 -5.33
CA LEU A 40 -10.49 7.04 -4.76
C LEU A 40 -11.58 7.87 -4.07
N PRO A 41 -12.82 7.99 -4.59
CA PRO A 41 -13.83 8.84 -3.97
C PRO A 41 -14.06 8.48 -2.50
N ASN A 42 -13.95 9.46 -1.62
CA ASN A 42 -14.12 9.34 -0.17
C ASN A 42 -13.15 8.38 0.56
N ALA A 43 -12.12 7.86 -0.12
CA ALA A 43 -11.15 6.93 0.46
C ALA A 43 -10.26 7.60 1.52
N ARG A 44 -9.97 6.89 2.60
CA ARG A 44 -8.87 7.18 3.54
C ARG A 44 -7.62 6.49 3.03
N VAL A 45 -6.58 7.28 2.78
CA VAL A 45 -5.38 6.80 2.10
C VAL A 45 -4.17 6.88 3.02
N ALA A 46 -3.29 5.87 2.95
CA ALA A 46 -1.94 5.97 3.51
C ALA A 46 -0.90 6.01 2.39
N ASP A 47 0.00 6.99 2.42
CA ASP A 47 1.16 7.08 1.53
C ASP A 47 2.43 6.88 2.37
N LEU A 48 2.94 5.65 2.37
CA LEU A 48 3.89 5.18 3.40
C LEU A 48 5.36 5.53 3.15
N PHE A 49 5.65 6.00 1.95
CA PHE A 49 6.95 6.47 1.49
C PHE A 49 6.74 7.68 0.59
N CYS A 50 6.04 8.69 1.13
CA CYS A 50 5.37 9.66 0.28
C CYS A 50 6.33 10.64 -0.42
N GLY A 51 7.56 10.79 0.07
CA GLY A 51 8.47 11.82 -0.38
C GLY A 51 7.84 13.19 -0.23
N THR A 52 7.67 13.86 -1.36
CA THR A 52 7.02 15.20 -1.43
C THR A 52 5.51 15.14 -1.67
N GLY A 53 4.90 13.94 -1.62
CA GLY A 53 3.46 13.72 -1.66
C GLY A 53 2.88 13.43 -3.05
N THR A 54 3.68 12.99 -4.02
CA THR A 54 3.24 12.88 -5.43
C THR A 54 2.03 11.96 -5.65
N LEU A 55 1.92 10.85 -4.90
CA LEU A 55 0.79 9.92 -4.98
C LEU A 55 -0.36 10.36 -4.08
N GLY A 56 -0.12 10.59 -2.79
CA GLY A 56 -1.16 11.02 -1.87
C GLY A 56 -1.87 12.32 -2.28
N LEU A 57 -1.14 13.35 -2.74
CA LEU A 57 -1.76 14.61 -3.18
C LEU A 57 -2.57 14.43 -4.48
N GLU A 58 -2.16 13.51 -5.35
CA GLU A 58 -2.95 13.13 -6.53
C GLU A 58 -4.25 12.41 -6.13
N ALA A 59 -4.20 11.57 -5.08
CA ALA A 59 -5.39 10.95 -4.51
C ALA A 59 -6.36 11.99 -3.93
N LEU A 60 -5.88 12.97 -3.16
CA LEU A 60 -6.72 14.10 -2.66
C LEU A 60 -7.33 14.91 -3.80
N SER A 61 -6.55 15.15 -4.85
CA SER A 61 -7.05 15.85 -6.04
C SER A 61 -8.23 15.10 -6.66
N ARG A 62 -8.19 13.76 -6.65
CA ARG A 62 -9.19 12.87 -7.25
C ARG A 62 -10.33 12.47 -6.31
N GLY A 63 -10.43 13.08 -5.13
CA GLY A 63 -11.57 12.93 -4.24
C GLY A 63 -11.37 11.99 -3.05
N ALA A 64 -10.13 11.57 -2.75
CA ALA A 64 -9.84 10.94 -1.47
C ALA A 64 -10.25 11.86 -0.31
N ARG A 65 -10.84 11.28 0.74
CA ARG A 65 -11.32 11.99 1.93
C ARG A 65 -10.16 12.54 2.76
N SER A 66 -9.14 11.71 2.96
CA SER A 66 -7.96 12.06 3.74
C SER A 66 -6.75 11.26 3.28
N VAL A 67 -5.56 11.80 3.52
CA VAL A 67 -4.29 11.09 3.33
C VAL A 67 -3.41 11.26 4.56
N VAL A 68 -2.90 10.13 5.06
CA VAL A 68 -1.80 10.07 6.00
C VAL A 68 -0.51 9.87 5.22
N PHE A 69 0.38 10.86 5.31
CA PHE A 69 1.68 10.86 4.65
C PHE A 69 2.76 10.47 5.65
N ILE A 70 3.48 9.38 5.38
CA ILE A 70 4.63 8.95 6.17
C ILE A 70 5.91 9.25 5.39
N GLU A 71 6.79 10.04 5.98
CA GLU A 71 8.11 10.33 5.43
C GLU A 71 9.16 10.32 6.54
N ARG A 72 10.35 9.82 6.25
CA ARG A 72 11.47 9.80 7.21
C ARG A 72 12.44 10.96 6.97
N ASP A 73 12.73 11.25 5.69
CA ASP A 73 13.67 12.29 5.30
C ASP A 73 13.14 13.68 5.66
N HIS A 74 13.94 14.42 6.41
CA HIS A 74 13.55 15.75 6.89
C HIS A 74 13.30 16.72 5.73
N ARG A 75 14.14 16.69 4.70
CA ARG A 75 14.01 17.62 3.57
C ARG A 75 12.77 17.33 2.73
N ALA A 76 12.49 16.06 2.44
CA ALA A 76 11.28 15.64 1.74
C ALA A 76 10.01 16.00 2.54
N TYR A 77 10.03 15.79 3.85
CA TYR A 77 8.94 16.15 4.76
C TYR A 77 8.65 17.67 4.75
N GLU A 78 9.66 18.52 4.80
CA GLU A 78 9.44 19.98 4.74
C GLU A 78 8.83 20.40 3.40
N LEU A 79 9.28 19.82 2.28
CA LEU A 79 8.69 20.07 0.96
C LEU A 79 7.25 19.55 0.86
N LEU A 80 6.95 18.40 1.46
CA LEU A 80 5.59 17.87 1.57
C LEU A 80 4.68 18.87 2.29
N ARG A 81 5.09 19.41 3.45
CA ARG A 81 4.30 20.40 4.19
C ARG A 81 4.04 21.65 3.36
N GLN A 82 5.05 22.13 2.64
CA GLN A 82 4.91 23.27 1.74
C GLN A 82 3.93 22.98 0.60
N ASN A 83 4.00 21.78 -0.01
CA ASN A 83 3.04 21.35 -1.03
C ASN A 83 1.61 21.29 -0.48
N VAL A 84 1.42 20.70 0.71
CA VAL A 84 0.11 20.62 1.37
C VAL A 84 -0.48 22.00 1.64
N ALA A 85 0.34 22.92 2.15
CA ALA A 85 -0.06 24.30 2.39
C ALA A 85 -0.39 25.04 1.09
N ALA A 86 0.48 24.92 0.07
CA ALA A 86 0.29 25.59 -1.22
C ALA A 86 -0.94 25.10 -1.98
N LEU A 87 -1.41 23.87 -1.72
CA LEU A 87 -2.62 23.30 -2.30
C LEU A 87 -3.88 23.52 -1.45
N ASP A 88 -3.75 24.12 -0.26
CA ASP A 88 -4.83 24.33 0.69
C ASP A 88 -5.60 23.03 1.05
N VAL A 89 -4.84 21.97 1.37
CA VAL A 89 -5.40 20.66 1.72
C VAL A 89 -5.03 20.19 3.12
N GLY A 90 -4.55 21.09 3.99
CA GLY A 90 -4.10 20.74 5.35
C GLY A 90 -5.15 20.04 6.22
N ARG A 91 -6.44 20.29 5.99
CA ARG A 91 -7.54 19.60 6.71
C ARG A 91 -7.72 18.13 6.31
N GLN A 92 -7.24 17.75 5.12
CA GLN A 92 -7.35 16.39 4.57
C GLN A 92 -6.00 15.66 4.61
N ALA A 93 -4.93 16.32 5.05
CA ALA A 93 -3.55 15.83 4.94
C ALA A 93 -2.87 15.81 6.31
N LEU A 94 -2.58 14.61 6.82
CA LEU A 94 -1.73 14.43 7.99
C LEU A 94 -0.30 14.14 7.54
N CYS A 95 0.62 15.10 7.71
CA CYS A 95 2.04 14.91 7.43
C CYS A 95 2.76 14.38 8.67
N TRP A 96 3.26 13.14 8.64
CA TRP A 96 3.92 12.50 9.78
C TRP A 96 5.37 12.15 9.45
N ARG A 97 6.31 12.89 10.08
CA ARG A 97 7.74 12.58 9.96
C ARG A 97 8.14 11.44 10.91
N ILE A 98 8.27 10.22 10.41
CA ILE A 98 8.61 9.04 11.21
C ILE A 98 9.25 7.94 10.37
N ASP A 99 10.13 7.12 10.98
CA ASP A 99 10.58 5.89 10.35
C ASP A 99 9.45 4.83 10.41
N LEU A 100 9.03 4.34 9.26
CA LEU A 100 7.96 3.35 9.13
C LEU A 100 8.21 2.07 9.95
N ARG A 101 9.48 1.70 10.18
CA ARG A 101 9.88 0.57 11.03
C ARG A 101 9.46 0.75 12.49
N ARG A 102 9.31 2.00 12.94
CA ARG A 102 8.96 2.39 14.32
C ARG A 102 7.54 2.98 14.44
N CYS A 103 6.81 3.07 13.33
CA CYS A 103 5.49 3.68 13.27
C CYS A 103 4.40 2.62 13.46
N SER A 104 3.39 2.86 14.31
CA SER A 104 2.23 1.96 14.46
C SER A 104 1.32 1.93 13.24
N LEU A 105 1.48 2.89 12.31
CA LEU A 105 0.57 3.21 11.20
C LEU A 105 -0.83 3.66 11.64
N LEU A 106 -1.05 3.83 12.94
CA LEU A 106 -2.27 4.38 13.54
C LEU A 106 -1.96 5.77 14.09
N PRO A 107 -2.29 6.84 13.36
CA PRO A 107 -2.28 8.18 13.92
C PRO A 107 -3.15 8.25 15.17
N LYS A 108 -2.66 8.92 16.22
CA LYS A 108 -3.49 9.21 17.39
C LYS A 108 -4.52 10.28 17.02
N GLY A 109 -5.76 10.09 17.44
CA GLY A 109 -6.84 11.06 17.25
C GLY A 109 -8.06 10.47 16.56
N ASP A 110 -8.72 11.30 15.75
CA ASP A 110 -10.01 11.06 15.11
C ASP A 110 -10.00 9.83 14.16
N VAL A 111 -11.15 9.17 14.03
CA VAL A 111 -11.42 8.03 13.12
C VAL A 111 -11.29 8.41 11.63
N LEU A 112 -11.04 9.69 11.35
CA LEU A 112 -10.82 10.24 10.01
C LEU A 112 -9.53 9.73 9.33
N TRP A 113 -8.56 9.21 10.10
CA TRP A 113 -7.25 8.85 9.55
C TRP A 113 -7.12 7.37 9.22
N ALA A 114 -7.78 6.47 9.95
CA ALA A 114 -7.71 5.03 9.78
C ALA A 114 -9.02 4.37 10.25
N PRO A 115 -9.35 3.14 9.84
CA PRO A 115 -8.61 2.27 8.90
C PRO A 115 -8.58 2.82 7.47
N TYR A 116 -7.59 2.39 6.69
CA TYR A 116 -7.35 2.82 5.31
C TYR A 116 -8.15 1.98 4.31
N ASP A 117 -8.67 2.66 3.29
CA ASP A 117 -9.29 2.09 2.10
C ASP A 117 -8.24 1.79 1.00
N LEU A 118 -7.16 2.58 0.99
CA LEU A 118 -6.10 2.53 -0.01
C LEU A 118 -4.73 2.78 0.64
N VAL A 119 -3.72 1.99 0.29
CA VAL A 119 -2.36 2.15 0.79
C VAL A 119 -1.37 2.17 -0.37
N PHE A 120 -0.58 3.23 -0.49
CA PHE A 120 0.60 3.28 -1.35
C PHE A 120 1.83 2.81 -0.56
N PHE A 121 2.48 1.75 -1.04
CA PHE A 121 3.67 1.13 -0.49
C PHE A 121 4.81 1.18 -1.52
N ASP A 122 5.66 2.19 -1.43
CA ASP A 122 6.69 2.52 -2.42
C ASP A 122 8.08 2.65 -1.77
N PRO A 123 8.64 1.55 -1.22
CA PRO A 123 9.91 1.61 -0.52
C PRO A 123 11.06 1.98 -1.45
N PRO A 124 12.15 2.57 -0.94
CA PRO A 124 13.35 2.82 -1.73
C PRO A 124 13.89 1.53 -2.36
N TYR A 125 14.25 1.58 -3.64
CA TYR A 125 14.64 0.38 -4.40
C TYR A 125 15.88 -0.34 -3.84
N ALA A 126 16.79 0.39 -3.19
CA ALA A 126 17.99 -0.17 -2.58
C ALA A 126 17.72 -1.20 -1.46
N VAL A 127 16.50 -1.21 -0.93
CA VAL A 127 16.06 -2.12 0.15
C VAL A 127 14.84 -2.94 -0.28
N ALA A 128 14.66 -3.14 -1.59
CA ALA A 128 13.51 -3.86 -2.12
C ALA A 128 13.51 -5.34 -1.71
N GLU A 129 14.68 -5.94 -1.42
CA GLU A 129 14.80 -7.30 -0.91
C GLU A 129 14.11 -7.50 0.46
N GLU A 130 13.94 -6.43 1.26
CA GLU A 130 13.21 -6.49 2.54
C GLU A 130 11.71 -6.78 2.37
N LEU A 131 11.20 -6.85 1.13
CA LEU A 131 9.83 -7.30 0.80
C LEU A 131 9.67 -8.83 0.87
N GLN A 132 10.76 -9.58 1.03
CA GLN A 132 10.73 -11.02 1.27
C GLN A 132 10.41 -11.36 2.74
N PRO A 133 9.90 -12.57 3.02
CA PRO A 133 9.62 -13.01 4.39
C PRO A 133 10.83 -12.81 5.32
N GLY A 134 10.58 -12.21 6.48
CA GLY A 134 11.63 -11.87 7.45
C GLY A 134 12.25 -10.47 7.27
N GLY A 135 12.00 -9.79 6.16
CA GLY A 135 12.41 -8.39 5.96
C GLY A 135 11.52 -7.38 6.68
N ASP A 136 12.05 -6.17 6.92
CA ASP A 136 11.30 -5.09 7.57
C ASP A 136 10.08 -4.64 6.79
N TRP A 137 10.17 -4.55 5.45
CA TRP A 137 9.04 -4.17 4.61
C TRP A 137 7.98 -5.25 4.53
N HIS A 138 8.37 -6.52 4.48
CA HIS A 138 7.41 -7.62 4.66
C HIS A 138 6.71 -7.55 6.01
N ARG A 139 7.41 -7.27 7.12
CA ARG A 139 6.77 -7.02 8.42
C ARG A 139 5.79 -5.85 8.38
N CYS A 140 6.06 -4.81 7.61
CA CYS A 140 5.11 -3.72 7.39
C CYS A 140 3.85 -4.19 6.66
N LEU A 141 3.99 -4.99 5.60
CA LEU A 141 2.86 -5.60 4.88
C LEU A 141 2.01 -6.49 5.81
N VAL A 142 2.65 -7.29 6.67
CA VAL A 142 1.95 -8.09 7.69
C VAL A 142 1.15 -7.19 8.63
N ARG A 143 1.75 -6.09 9.13
CA ARG A 143 1.02 -5.14 10.00
C ARG A 143 -0.18 -4.53 9.30
N LEU A 144 -0.06 -4.15 8.03
CA LEU A 144 -1.16 -3.61 7.23
C LEU A 144 -2.34 -4.59 7.10
N SER A 145 -2.16 -5.88 7.38
CA SER A 145 -3.24 -6.88 7.39
C SER A 145 -4.22 -6.71 8.57
N ARG A 146 -3.83 -5.97 9.61
CA ARG A 146 -4.64 -5.78 10.83
C ARG A 146 -5.93 -5.00 10.52
N PRO A 147 -7.11 -5.42 11.01
CA PRO A 147 -8.39 -4.71 10.80
C PRO A 147 -8.38 -3.25 11.25
N ALA A 148 -7.64 -2.93 12.31
CA ALA A 148 -7.49 -1.54 12.78
C ALA A 148 -6.81 -0.63 11.74
N LEU A 149 -5.99 -1.20 10.84
CA LEU A 149 -5.21 -0.45 9.86
C LEU A 149 -5.87 -0.42 8.49
N THR A 150 -6.46 -1.51 8.03
CA THR A 150 -7.06 -1.59 6.70
C THR A 150 -8.42 -2.27 6.75
N LEU A 151 -9.37 -1.72 6.01
CA LEU A 151 -10.70 -2.32 5.88
C LEU A 151 -10.67 -3.63 5.09
N PRO A 152 -11.71 -4.47 5.22
CA PRO A 152 -12.02 -5.47 4.21
C PRO A 152 -12.05 -4.82 2.82
N GLU A 153 -11.62 -5.57 1.82
CA GLU A 153 -11.48 -5.10 0.44
C GLU A 153 -10.50 -3.94 0.24
N ALA A 154 -9.74 -3.47 1.25
CA ALA A 154 -8.77 -2.39 1.07
C ALA A 154 -7.78 -2.68 -0.07
N LEU A 155 -7.38 -1.64 -0.79
CA LEU A 155 -6.44 -1.75 -1.92
C LEU A 155 -5.02 -1.41 -1.46
N LEU A 156 -4.09 -2.31 -1.69
CA LEU A 156 -2.66 -2.11 -1.52
C LEU A 156 -2.00 -1.94 -2.89
N VAL A 157 -1.25 -0.86 -3.03
CA VAL A 157 -0.46 -0.54 -4.23
C VAL A 157 1.01 -0.64 -3.86
N VAL A 158 1.69 -1.69 -4.32
CA VAL A 158 3.13 -1.90 -4.07
C VAL A 158 3.92 -1.56 -5.31
N ARG A 159 4.94 -0.70 -5.19
CA ARG A 159 5.85 -0.40 -6.30
C ARG A 159 7.23 -0.98 -6.04
N THR A 160 7.77 -1.69 -7.02
CA THR A 160 9.07 -2.36 -6.93
C THR A 160 9.85 -2.22 -8.23
N PRO A 161 11.18 -2.45 -8.22
CA PRO A 161 11.87 -2.93 -9.42
C PRO A 161 11.16 -4.16 -10.00
N ARG A 162 11.24 -4.33 -11.32
CA ARG A 162 10.58 -5.44 -12.04
C ARG A 162 11.01 -6.81 -11.51
N GLU A 163 12.30 -6.97 -11.25
CA GLU A 163 12.93 -8.24 -10.88
C GLU A 163 12.86 -8.55 -9.38
N THR A 164 12.34 -7.63 -8.56
CA THR A 164 12.22 -7.85 -7.12
C THR A 164 11.18 -8.94 -6.83
N ALA A 165 11.58 -9.97 -6.09
CA ALA A 165 10.63 -10.91 -5.53
C ALA A 165 9.73 -10.21 -4.48
N LEU A 166 8.42 -10.34 -4.60
CA LEU A 166 7.44 -9.78 -3.66
C LEU A 166 6.59 -10.91 -3.11
N THR A 167 6.63 -11.08 -1.78
CA THR A 167 5.76 -12.03 -1.08
C THR A 167 4.73 -11.22 -0.30
N LEU A 168 3.46 -11.38 -0.64
CA LEU A 168 2.35 -10.73 0.05
C LEU A 168 1.87 -11.62 1.21
N PRO A 169 1.46 -11.05 2.36
CA PRO A 169 0.75 -11.82 3.38
C PRO A 169 -0.54 -12.43 2.82
N ALA A 170 -0.96 -13.59 3.34
CA ALA A 170 -2.04 -14.40 2.77
C ALA A 170 -3.37 -13.67 2.56
N CYS A 171 -3.70 -12.68 3.39
CA CYS A 171 -4.94 -11.91 3.22
C CYS A 171 -4.91 -10.95 2.02
N TRP A 172 -3.76 -10.69 1.40
CA TRP A 172 -3.63 -9.81 0.25
C TRP A 172 -3.58 -10.63 -1.03
N ARG A 173 -4.66 -10.57 -1.82
CA ARG A 173 -4.74 -11.23 -3.11
C ARG A 173 -4.29 -10.27 -4.20
N MET A 174 -3.26 -10.64 -4.94
CA MET A 174 -2.82 -9.88 -6.11
C MET A 174 -3.88 -9.92 -7.20
N GLU A 175 -4.32 -8.75 -7.68
CA GLU A 175 -5.33 -8.66 -8.74
C GLU A 175 -4.71 -8.25 -10.06
N HIS A 176 -3.83 -7.25 -10.03
CA HIS A 176 -3.28 -6.65 -11.23
C HIS A 176 -1.82 -6.27 -11.07
N VAL A 177 -1.10 -6.36 -12.17
CA VAL A 177 0.29 -5.94 -12.27
C VAL A 177 0.43 -5.01 -13.47
N ILE A 178 1.04 -3.85 -13.24
CA ILE A 178 1.39 -2.89 -14.29
C ILE A 178 2.91 -2.85 -14.37
N GLU A 179 3.46 -3.20 -15.54
CA GLU A 179 4.89 -3.11 -15.80
C GLU A 179 5.21 -1.96 -16.75
N ILE A 180 6.21 -1.16 -16.38
CA ILE A 180 6.66 -0.03 -17.19
C ILE A 180 8.16 0.21 -17.00
N ALA A 181 8.92 0.10 -18.09
CA ALA A 181 10.40 0.09 -18.03
C ALA A 181 10.88 -0.92 -16.95
N SER A 182 11.83 -0.55 -16.09
CA SER A 182 12.30 -1.43 -15.01
C SER A 182 11.46 -1.39 -13.72
N MET A 183 10.22 -0.88 -13.77
CA MET A 183 9.31 -0.76 -12.63
C MET A 183 8.11 -1.71 -12.79
N ARG A 184 7.67 -2.25 -11.66
CA ARG A 184 6.42 -2.99 -11.51
C ARG A 184 5.56 -2.32 -10.43
N ILE A 185 4.27 -2.20 -10.71
CA ILE A 185 3.25 -1.76 -9.75
C ILE A 185 2.28 -2.92 -9.56
N VAL A 186 2.17 -3.42 -8.34
CA VAL A 186 1.28 -4.50 -7.95
C VAL A 186 0.08 -3.90 -7.24
N LEU A 187 -1.13 -4.26 -7.69
CA LEU A 187 -2.38 -3.94 -7.03
C LEU A 187 -2.89 -5.22 -6.37
N ALA A 188 -3.02 -5.20 -5.04
CA ALA A 188 -3.52 -6.30 -4.25
C ALA A 188 -4.70 -5.86 -3.39
N VAL A 189 -5.72 -6.69 -3.29
CA VAL A 189 -6.91 -6.43 -2.48
C VAL A 189 -6.88 -7.30 -1.25
N LYS A 190 -7.24 -6.72 -0.11
CA LYS A 190 -7.39 -7.47 1.14
C LYS A 190 -8.67 -8.28 1.09
N GLY A 191 -8.55 -9.61 1.09
CA GLY A 191 -9.68 -10.50 1.24
C GLY A 191 -10.30 -10.41 2.64
N ASP A 192 -11.55 -10.84 2.74
CA ASP A 192 -12.24 -10.93 4.02
C ASP A 192 -11.58 -12.03 4.86
N ILE A 193 -10.97 -11.66 5.99
CA ILE A 193 -10.47 -12.64 6.97
C ILE A 193 -11.70 -13.04 7.81
N GLY A 194 -12.67 -13.68 7.16
CA GLY A 194 -13.98 -14.05 7.70
C GLY A 194 -14.44 -15.45 7.32
N SER A 195 -13.63 -16.19 6.54
CA SER A 195 -13.81 -17.62 6.34
C SER A 195 -12.44 -18.28 6.48
N GLU A 196 -12.22 -18.93 7.62
CA GLU A 196 -11.43 -20.17 7.57
C GLU A 196 -12.08 -21.06 6.50
N PRO A 197 -11.32 -21.87 5.74
CA PRO A 197 -11.93 -22.91 4.94
C PRO A 197 -12.57 -23.92 5.91
N GLU A 198 -13.83 -23.72 6.30
CA GLU A 198 -14.73 -24.84 6.59
C GLU A 198 -14.79 -25.67 5.30
N ASP A 199 -14.62 -26.98 5.43
CA ASP A 199 -14.51 -27.98 4.36
C ASP A 199 -13.09 -28.26 3.85
N ALA A 200 -12.16 -28.51 4.77
CA ALA A 200 -11.23 -29.61 4.56
C ALA A 200 -11.83 -30.85 5.23
N GLU A 201 -12.59 -31.62 4.45
CA GLU A 201 -13.04 -32.97 4.82
C GLU A 201 -11.83 -33.74 5.37
N PRO A 202 -11.90 -34.29 6.61
CA PRO A 202 -10.82 -35.12 7.12
C PRO A 202 -10.65 -36.31 6.17
N PRO A 203 -9.41 -36.71 5.84
CA PRO A 203 -9.20 -37.87 4.99
C PRO A 203 -9.89 -39.09 5.60
N GLU A 204 -10.68 -39.79 4.79
CA GLU A 204 -11.37 -41.01 5.17
C GLU A 204 -10.38 -41.97 5.86
N PRO A 205 -10.78 -42.63 6.96
CA PRO A 205 -9.94 -43.62 7.60
C PRO A 205 -9.64 -44.73 6.59
N VAL A 206 -8.36 -44.89 6.25
CA VAL A 206 -7.87 -46.04 5.49
C VAL A 206 -8.19 -47.30 6.29
N ASP A 207 -9.13 -48.09 5.77
CA ASP A 207 -9.45 -49.41 6.29
C ASP A 207 -8.14 -50.23 6.33
N ARG A 208 -7.70 -50.54 7.54
CA ARG A 208 -6.64 -51.52 7.74
C ARG A 208 -7.27 -52.88 7.63
N ASP A 209 -7.13 -53.50 6.46
CA ASP A 209 -7.33 -54.93 6.29
C ASP A 209 -6.47 -55.67 7.33
N ASP A 210 -7.14 -56.30 8.29
CA ASP A 210 -6.58 -57.26 9.23
C ASP A 210 -7.01 -58.66 8.78
N PRO A 211 -6.13 -59.47 8.15
CA PRO A 211 -6.45 -60.85 7.90
C PRO A 211 -5.92 -61.72 9.04
N SER A 212 -6.72 -61.85 10.08
CA SER A 212 -6.67 -63.00 10.97
C SER A 212 -8.11 -63.33 11.38
N THR A 213 -8.69 -64.45 10.99
CA THR A 213 -8.38 -65.80 11.50
C THR A 213 -9.28 -66.83 10.78
N SER A 214 -8.87 -68.10 10.83
CA SER A 214 -9.68 -69.33 10.66
C SER A 214 -9.91 -69.78 9.21
N GLN A 215 -9.68 -71.02 8.78
CA GLN A 215 -9.74 -72.32 9.45
C GLN A 215 -9.14 -73.39 8.52
N THR A 216 -8.34 -74.33 9.04
CA THR A 216 -8.54 -75.79 8.97
C THR A 216 -7.55 -76.45 9.92
#